data_AF-A0A8T6U8L7-F1
#
_entry.id   AF-A0A8T6U8L7-F1
#
_cell.length_a   1.000
_cell.length_b   1.000
_cell.length_c   1.000
_cell.angle_alpha   90.00
_cell.angle_beta   90.00
_cell.angle_gamma   90.00
#
_symmetry.space_group_name_H-M   'P 1'
#
loop_
_entity.id
_entity.type
_entity.pdbx_description
1 polymer ?
#
loop_
_entity_poly.entity_id
_entity_poly.type
_entity_poly.pdbx_seq_one_letter_code
_entity_poly.pdbx_strand_id
1 'polypeptide(L)'
;MTEEVSLVAYCGKYCNVCEIYHGEIKDAVSELRNILETNRCVQRFAAREGFVNLQKGLETLLKVFGECRGCKRGGGDPLCEIRECCMSKHFNLCIECDVVTCEKLSL
;
A
#
# COMPACT_ATOMS: atom_id res chain seq x y z
N MET A 1 1.00 -23.08 10.26
CA MET A 1 0.08 -22.07 9.70
C MET A 1 0.20 -22.16 8.18
N THR A 2 -0.90 -22.30 7.45
CA THR A 2 -0.85 -22.34 5.98
C THR A 2 -0.45 -20.98 5.43
N GLU A 3 0.09 -20.95 4.21
CA GLU A 3 0.51 -19.72 3.54
C GLU A 3 -0.66 -18.72 3.39
N GLU A 4 -1.86 -19.23 3.11
CA GLU A 4 -3.09 -18.43 3.00
C GLU A 4 -3.43 -17.69 4.29
N VAL A 5 -3.37 -18.35 5.45
CA VAL A 5 -3.67 -17.72 6.74
C VAL A 5 -2.66 -16.62 7.08
N SER A 6 -1.42 -16.74 6.60
CA SER A 6 -0.37 -15.74 6.83
C SER A 6 -0.61 -14.40 6.10
N LEU A 7 -1.48 -14.40 5.09
CA LEU A 7 -1.86 -13.22 4.31
C LEU A 7 -3.05 -12.47 4.90
N VAL A 8 -3.65 -12.95 5.98
CA VAL A 8 -4.71 -12.22 6.69
C VAL A 8 -4.07 -11.15 7.58
N ALA A 9 -4.37 -9.88 7.30
CA ALA A 9 -3.93 -8.72 8.06
C ALA A 9 -4.56 -8.70 9.47
N TYR A 10 -4.04 -7.85 10.36
CA TYR A 10 -4.59 -7.65 11.71
C TYR A 10 -6.08 -7.29 11.71
N CYS A 11 -6.55 -6.53 10.73
CA CYS A 11 -7.94 -6.13 10.56
C CYS A 11 -8.83 -7.18 9.85
N GLY A 12 -8.28 -8.33 9.47
CA GLY A 12 -8.98 -9.35 8.69
C GLY A 12 -8.98 -9.14 7.17
N LYS A 13 -8.49 -8.00 6.65
CA LYS A 13 -8.28 -7.81 5.20
C LYS A 13 -7.26 -8.85 4.68
N TYR A 14 -7.49 -9.35 3.47
CA TYR A 14 -6.66 -10.40 2.87
C TYR A 14 -5.66 -9.80 1.88
N CYS A 15 -4.35 -9.95 2.14
CA CYS A 15 -3.31 -9.35 1.29
C CYS A 15 -3.33 -9.88 -0.15
N ASN A 16 -3.82 -11.10 -0.39
CA ASN A 16 -3.89 -11.67 -1.74
C ASN A 16 -4.98 -11.05 -2.63
N VAL A 17 -5.68 -10.01 -2.18
CA VAL A 17 -6.57 -9.18 -3.02
C VAL A 17 -6.17 -7.71 -2.96
N CYS A 18 -4.95 -7.40 -2.48
CA CYS A 18 -4.45 -6.04 -2.36
C CYS A 18 -3.52 -5.71 -3.53
N GLU A 19 -3.81 -4.61 -4.22
CA GLU A 19 -3.09 -4.12 -5.40
C GLU A 19 -1.62 -3.77 -5.07
N ILE A 20 -1.36 -3.28 -3.85
CA ILE A 20 0.01 -2.99 -3.38
C ILE A 20 0.78 -4.30 -3.16
N TYR A 21 0.12 -5.33 -2.59
CA TYR A 21 0.76 -6.63 -2.36
C TYR A 21 1.10 -7.35 -3.66
N HIS A 22 0.20 -7.28 -4.65
CA HIS A 22 0.41 -7.85 -5.99
C HIS A 22 1.37 -7.04 -6.86
N GLY A 23 1.73 -5.82 -6.45
CA GLY A 23 2.63 -4.96 -7.21
C GLY A 23 1.95 -4.24 -8.38
N GLU A 24 0.62 -4.24 -8.47
CA GLU A 24 -0.12 -3.59 -9.55
C GLU A 24 0.16 -2.08 -9.61
N ILE A 25 0.28 -1.42 -8.46
CA ILE A 25 0.67 -0.01 -8.37
C ILE A 25 2.09 0.19 -8.92
N LYS A 26 3.03 -0.69 -8.57
CA LYS A 26 4.40 -0.63 -9.07
C LYS A 26 4.46 -0.78 -10.59
N ASP A 27 3.70 -1.74 -11.11
CA ASP A 27 3.67 -2.02 -12.55
C ASP A 27 3.07 -0.84 -13.32
N ALA A 28 1.93 -0.31 -12.87
CA ALA A 28 1.28 0.86 -13.48
C ALA A 28 2.17 2.11 -13.47
N VAL A 29 2.84 2.39 -12.34
CA VAL A 29 3.73 3.56 -12.23
C VAL A 29 4.99 3.38 -13.08
N SER A 30 5.54 2.16 -13.15
CA SER A 30 6.71 1.87 -13.99
C SER A 30 6.39 2.03 -15.47
N GLU A 31 5.24 1.53 -15.91
CA GLU A 31 4.77 1.68 -17.29
C GLU A 31 4.54 3.15 -17.66
N LEU A 32 3.83 3.89 -16.81
CA LEU A 32 3.63 5.33 -17.03
C LEU A 32 4.96 6.08 -17.11
N ARG A 33 5.91 5.77 -16.22
CA ARG A 33 7.25 6.40 -16.25
C ARG A 33 7.95 6.15 -17.59
N ASN A 34 7.97 4.89 -18.07
CA ASN A 34 8.60 4.52 -19.33
C ASN A 34 7.98 5.26 -20.54
N ILE A 35 6.64 5.36 -20.57
CA ILE A 35 5.92 6.13 -21.61
C ILE A 35 6.32 7.61 -21.57
N LEU A 36 6.39 8.20 -20.38
CA LEU A 36 6.70 9.61 -20.21
C LEU A 36 8.16 9.94 -20.49
N GLU A 37 9.11 9.04 -20.25
CA GLU A 37 10.54 9.24 -20.56
C GLU A 37 10.77 9.59 -22.03
N THR A 38 9.99 9.00 -22.94
CA THR A 38 10.11 9.24 -24.38
C THR A 38 9.17 10.34 -24.90
N ASN A 39 8.17 10.76 -24.12
CA ASN A 39 7.14 11.70 -24.55
C ASN A 39 7.35 13.14 -24.02
N ARG A 40 8.16 13.92 -24.75
CA ARG A 40 8.41 15.35 -24.44
C ARG A 40 7.19 16.25 -24.53
N CYS A 41 6.12 15.84 -25.21
CA CYS A 41 4.89 16.64 -25.28
C CYS A 41 4.17 16.63 -23.93
N VAL A 42 3.95 15.44 -23.37
CA VAL A 42 3.28 15.27 -22.08
C VAL A 42 4.12 15.87 -20.95
N GLN A 43 5.44 15.72 -20.96
CA GLN A 43 6.31 16.37 -19.96
C GLN A 43 6.20 17.89 -19.97
N ARG A 44 6.16 18.52 -21.15
CA ARG A 44 5.99 19.99 -21.27
C ARG A 44 4.60 20.44 -20.81
N PHE A 45 3.57 19.69 -21.17
CA PHE A 45 2.21 19.95 -20.71
C PHE A 45 2.14 19.87 -19.19
N ALA A 46 2.62 18.77 -18.61
CA ALA A 46 2.67 18.55 -17.16
C ALA A 46 3.40 19.70 -16.44
N ALA A 47 4.57 20.12 -16.92
CA ALA A 47 5.31 21.25 -16.34
C ALA A 47 4.51 22.57 -16.39
N ARG A 48 3.80 22.84 -17.50
CA ARG A 48 2.96 24.05 -17.66
C ARG A 48 1.76 24.04 -16.71
N GLU A 49 1.16 22.89 -16.47
CA GLU A 49 0.03 22.73 -15.54
C GLU A 49 0.47 22.62 -14.07
N GLY A 50 1.76 22.85 -13.76
CA GLY A 50 2.27 22.86 -12.38
C GLY A 50 2.79 21.52 -11.86
N PHE A 51 2.82 20.46 -12.67
CA PHE A 51 3.44 19.17 -12.33
C PHE A 51 4.96 19.19 -12.58
N VAL A 52 5.65 20.19 -12.01
CA VAL A 52 7.08 20.45 -12.24
C VAL A 52 8.00 19.29 -11.80
N ASN A 53 7.48 18.40 -10.95
CA ASN A 53 8.20 17.27 -10.37
C ASN A 53 7.53 15.91 -10.66
N LEU A 54 6.82 15.77 -11.78
CA LEU A 54 6.10 14.53 -12.12
C LEU A 54 6.98 13.27 -11.99
N GLN A 55 8.20 13.29 -12.54
CA GLN A 55 9.12 12.15 -12.47
C GLN A 55 9.49 11.78 -11.02
N LYS A 56 9.82 12.79 -10.20
CA LYS A 56 10.09 12.60 -8.77
C LYS A 56 8.88 12.05 -8.01
N GLY A 57 7.67 12.43 -8.43
CA GLY A 57 6.42 11.86 -7.93
C GLY A 57 6.31 10.36 -8.22
N LEU A 58 6.54 9.96 -9.47
CA LEU A 58 6.53 8.55 -9.88
C LEU A 58 7.60 7.73 -9.14
N GLU A 59 8.82 8.26 -9.00
CA GLU A 59 9.88 7.62 -8.21
C GLU A 59 9.49 7.45 -6.74
N THR A 60 8.81 8.45 -6.16
CA THR A 60 8.34 8.38 -4.77
C THR A 60 7.29 7.28 -4.61
N LEU A 61 6.35 7.16 -5.56
CA LEU A 61 5.36 6.09 -5.55
C LEU A 61 6.01 4.71 -5.61
N LEU A 62 7.02 4.53 -6.47
CA LEU A 62 7.76 3.25 -6.54
C LEU A 62 8.55 2.97 -5.27
N LYS A 63 9.11 3.99 -4.61
CA LYS A 63 9.82 3.80 -3.35
C LYS A 63 8.87 3.37 -2.23
N VAL A 64 7.66 3.93 -2.18
CA VAL A 64 6.70 3.68 -1.10
C VAL A 64 5.88 2.41 -1.34
N PHE A 65 5.50 2.14 -2.59
CA PHE A 65 4.57 1.06 -2.97
C PHE A 65 5.22 -0.01 -3.86
N GLY A 66 6.54 0.03 -4.04
CA GLY A 66 7.27 -0.89 -4.92
C GLY A 66 7.31 -2.34 -4.42
N GLU A 67 7.26 -2.54 -3.11
CA GLU A 67 7.28 -3.87 -2.51
C GLU A 67 6.42 -3.90 -1.26
N CYS A 68 5.52 -4.88 -1.17
CA CYS A 68 4.74 -5.14 0.04
C CYS A 68 4.79 -6.62 0.37
N ARG A 69 5.33 -6.93 1.55
CA ARG A 69 5.41 -8.31 2.04
C ARG A 69 4.13 -8.77 2.74
N GLY A 70 3.11 -7.91 2.85
CA GLY A 70 1.86 -8.16 3.60
C GLY A 70 1.88 -7.56 5.01
N CYS A 71 0.71 -7.21 5.54
CA CYS A 71 0.57 -6.39 6.74
C CYS A 71 1.22 -6.98 8.00
N LYS A 72 1.14 -8.30 8.19
CA LYS A 72 1.79 -9.00 9.32
C LYS A 72 3.30 -9.21 9.14
N ARG A 73 3.84 -8.93 7.94
CA ARG A 73 5.26 -9.08 7.58
C ARG A 73 5.94 -7.74 7.32
N GLY A 74 5.42 -6.66 7.91
CA GLY A 74 5.99 -5.31 7.82
C GLY A 74 5.53 -4.50 6.61
N GLY A 75 4.63 -5.01 5.76
CA GLY A 75 3.95 -4.21 4.74
C GLY A 75 2.81 -3.38 5.31
N GLY A 76 2.01 -2.73 4.46
CA GLY A 76 0.86 -1.90 4.84
C GLY A 76 1.26 -0.56 5.49
N ASP A 77 0.27 0.19 5.97
CA ASP A 77 0.49 1.48 6.62
C ASP A 77 1.39 1.33 7.89
N PRO A 78 2.52 2.05 7.97
CA PRO A 78 3.38 2.04 9.14
C PRO A 78 2.71 2.61 10.40
N LEU A 79 1.68 3.43 10.27
CA LEU A 79 0.93 4.06 11.37
C LEU A 79 -0.41 3.38 11.63
N CYS A 80 -0.57 2.12 11.21
CA CYS A 80 -1.81 1.38 11.37
C CYS A 80 -2.16 1.13 12.85
N GLU A 81 -3.13 1.86 13.39
CA GLU A 81 -3.56 1.75 14.79
C GLU A 81 -4.07 0.34 15.15
N ILE A 82 -4.69 -0.37 14.20
CA ILE A 82 -5.17 -1.74 14.43
C ILE A 82 -3.99 -2.70 14.66
N ARG A 83 -2.89 -2.52 13.92
CA ARG A 83 -1.66 -3.30 14.11
C ARG A 83 -1.09 -3.04 15.50
N GLU A 84 -0.93 -1.78 15.87
CA GLU A 84 -0.39 -1.39 17.18
C GLU A 84 -1.26 -1.95 18.33
N CYS A 85 -2.58 -1.85 18.21
CA CYS A 85 -3.53 -2.40 19.16
C CYS A 85 -3.41 -3.93 19.28
N CYS A 86 -3.37 -4.65 18.16
CA CYS A 86 -3.21 -6.11 18.18
C CYS A 86 -1.86 -6.53 18.78
N MET A 87 -0.77 -5.86 18.40
CA MET A 87 0.57 -6.15 18.95
C MET A 87 0.66 -5.90 20.45
N SER A 88 0.10 -4.79 20.95
CA SER A 88 0.12 -4.45 22.39
C SER A 88 -0.72 -5.39 23.24
N LYS A 89 -1.79 -5.97 22.67
CA LYS A 89 -2.67 -6.95 23.34
C LYS A 89 -2.33 -8.41 23.05
N HIS A 90 -1.29 -8.67 22.27
CA HIS A 90 -0.93 -10.01 21.79
C HIS A 90 -2.04 -10.72 21.00
N PHE A 91 -2.86 -9.96 20.27
CA PHE A 91 -3.87 -10.49 19.36
C PHE A 91 -3.30 -10.71 17.97
N ASN A 92 -3.73 -11.80 17.35
CA ASN A 92 -3.48 -12.12 15.95
C ASN A 92 -4.44 -11.37 15.00
N LEU A 93 -5.70 -11.15 15.42
CA LEU A 93 -6.75 -10.48 14.67
C LEU A 93 -7.53 -9.52 15.58
N CYS A 94 -8.01 -8.42 15.02
CA CYS A 94 -8.80 -7.44 15.77
C CYS A 94 -10.11 -8.02 16.32
N ILE A 95 -10.65 -9.07 15.70
CA ILE A 95 -11.89 -9.73 16.13
C ILE A 95 -11.74 -10.45 17.49
N GLU A 96 -10.49 -10.70 17.93
CA GLU A 96 -10.21 -11.25 19.27
C GLU A 96 -10.42 -10.21 20.38
N CYS A 97 -10.65 -8.93 20.02
CA CYS A 97 -10.94 -7.87 20.98
C CYS A 97 -12.44 -7.72 21.18
N ASP A 98 -12.90 -7.85 22.43
CA ASP A 98 -14.30 -7.73 22.82
C ASP A 98 -14.93 -6.33 22.59
N VAL A 99 -14.13 -5.33 22.20
CA VAL A 99 -14.50 -3.90 22.10
C VAL A 99 -14.27 -3.32 20.69
N VAL A 100 -13.94 -4.15 19.69
CA VAL A 100 -13.75 -3.63 18.32
C VAL A 100 -15.08 -3.31 17.67
N THR A 101 -15.30 -2.02 17.36
CA THR A 101 -16.41 -1.57 16.51
C THR A 101 -15.94 -1.45 15.06
N CYS A 102 -16.84 -1.73 14.11
CA CYS A 102 -16.54 -1.63 12.67
C CYS A 102 -16.12 -0.22 12.23
N GLU A 103 -16.48 0.82 12.98
CA GLU A 103 -16.10 2.21 12.72
C GLU A 103 -14.58 2.42 12.75
N LYS A 104 -13.85 1.58 13.50
CA LYS A 104 -12.38 1.61 13.52
C LYS A 104 -11.73 0.91 12.32
N LEU A 105 -12.53 0.24 11.48
CA LEU A 105 -12.07 -0.50 10.31
C LEU A 105 -12.23 0.28 8.99
N SER A 106 -12.80 1.49 9.03
CA SER A 106 -13.08 2.31 7.84
C SER A 106 -11.87 3.09 7.30
N LEU A 107 -10.66 2.70 7.66
CA LEU A 107 -9.40 3.23 7.11
C LEU A 107 -8.98 2.47 5.85
#